data_AF-A0A423F9F0-F1
#
_entry.id   AF-A0A423F9F0-F1
#
_cell.length_a   1.000
_cell.length_b   1.000
_cell.length_c   1.000
_cell.angle_alpha   90.00
_cell.angle_beta   90.00
_cell.angle_gamma   90.00
#
_symmetry.space_group_name_H-M   'P 1'
#
loop_
_entity.id
_entity.type
_entity.pdbx_description
1 polymer ?
#
loop_
_entity_poly.entity_id
_entity_poly.type
_entity_poly.pdbx_seq_one_letter_code
_entity_poly.pdbx_strand_id
1 'polypeptide(L)' 'MKHTITIDIGVDVTDIPTMESMSASEYSEYIESSLLWVDHHDVLRATHGDYSIATSSEQVELLISHLKVVADGMRRAGI' A
#
# COMPACT_ATOMS: atom_id res chain seq x y z
N MET A 1 10.90 5.14 24.15
CA MET A 1 11.66 6.17 23.41
C MET A 1 11.47 5.89 21.92
N LYS A 2 10.96 6.83 21.12
CA LYS A 2 10.73 6.61 19.68
C LYS A 2 12.03 6.88 18.94
N HIS A 3 12.56 5.87 18.26
CA HIS A 3 13.73 6.04 17.40
C HIS A 3 13.26 6.42 15.99
N THR A 4 13.85 7.47 15.43
CA THR A 4 13.66 7.86 14.03
C THR A 4 14.81 7.27 13.24
N ILE A 5 14.48 6.43 12.26
CA ILE A 5 15.44 5.81 11.34
C ILE A 5 15.17 6.39 9.95
N THR A 6 16.23 6.80 9.25
CA THR A 6 16.17 7.24 7.86
C THR A 6 16.98 6.24 7.03
N ILE A 7 16.35 5.62 6.05
CA ILE A 7 16.98 4.68 5.11
C ILE A 7 16.72 5.24 3.71
N ASP A 8 17.78 5.40 2.91
CA ASP A 8 17.69 5.83 1.52
C ASP A 8 17.76 4.58 0.64
N ILE A 9 16.61 4.19 0.06
CA ILE A 9 16.48 3.00 -0.76
C ILE A 9 16.12 3.50 -2.15
N GLY A 10 16.97 3.21 -3.14
CA GLY A 10 16.59 3.36 -4.55
C GLY A 10 15.55 2.29 -4.85
N VAL A 11 14.35 2.69 -5.24
CA VAL A 11 13.23 1.79 -5.42
C VAL A 11 12.60 1.97 -6.79
N ASP A 12 12.50 0.89 -7.55
CA ASP A 12 11.78 0.85 -8.81
C ASP A 12 10.27 0.74 -8.53
N VAL A 13 9.56 1.84 -8.75
CA VAL A 13 8.10 1.91 -8.61
C VAL A 13 7.47 2.15 -9.97
N THR A 14 6.25 1.66 -10.16
CA THR A 14 5.45 1.99 -11.34
C THR A 14 5.12 3.48 -11.33
N ASP A 15 5.40 4.17 -12.44
CA ASP A 15 5.05 5.58 -12.61
C ASP A 15 3.52 5.78 -12.74
N ILE A 16 3.07 7.02 -12.51
CA ILE A 16 1.63 7.36 -12.50
C ILE A 16 0.94 7.04 -13.83
N PRO A 17 1.45 7.49 -15.00
CA PRO A 17 0.86 7.14 -16.30
C PRO A 17 0.72 5.63 -16.53
N THR A 18 1.76 4.85 -16.20
CA THR A 18 1.72 3.40 -16.36
C THR A 18 0.64 2.79 -15.47
N MET A 19 0.54 3.21 -14.21
CA MET A 19 -0.45 2.70 -13.25
C MET A 19 -1.90 3.08 -13.65
N GLU A 20 -2.10 4.30 -14.14
CA GLU A 20 -3.40 4.77 -14.64
C GLU A 20 -3.90 3.95 -15.84
N SER A 21 -2.97 3.47 -16.68
CA SER A 21 -3.29 2.66 -17.84
C SER A 21 -3.57 1.18 -17.54
N MET A 22 -3.35 0.71 -16.31
CA MET A 22 -3.55 -0.68 -15.92
C MET A 22 -5.04 -1.08 -16.01
N SER A 23 -5.31 -2.24 -16.59
CA SER A 23 -6.59 -2.92 -16.41
C SER A 23 -6.82 -3.31 -14.95
N ALA A 24 -8.07 -3.59 -14.58
CA ALA A 24 -8.38 -4.04 -13.22
C ALA A 24 -7.62 -5.30 -12.80
N SER A 25 -7.37 -6.23 -13.74
CA SER A 25 -6.56 -7.42 -13.48
C SER A 25 -5.08 -7.09 -13.27
N GLU A 26 -4.50 -6.23 -14.09
CA GLU A 26 -3.08 -5.82 -13.95
C GLU A 26 -2.87 -5.05 -12.65
N TYR A 27 -3.81 -4.17 -12.28
CA TYR A 27 -3.73 -3.44 -11.01
C TYR A 27 -3.89 -4.37 -9.80
N SER A 28 -4.74 -5.40 -9.89
CA SER A 28 -4.88 -6.40 -8.82
C SER A 28 -3.59 -7.20 -8.63
N GLU A 29 -2.99 -7.65 -9.73
CA GLU A 29 -1.70 -8.35 -9.71
C GLU A 29 -0.58 -7.44 -9.17
N TYR A 30 -0.57 -6.16 -9.53
CA TYR A 30 0.38 -5.18 -8.99
C TYR A 30 0.24 -5.00 -7.48
N ILE A 31 -0.99 -4.93 -6.95
CA ILE A 31 -1.23 -4.86 -5.50
C ILE A 31 -0.66 -6.10 -4.81
N GLU A 32 -0.95 -7.28 -5.33
CA GLU A 32 -0.56 -8.57 -4.74
C GLU A 32 0.94 -8.85 -4.82
N SER A 33 1.61 -8.44 -5.90
CA SER A 33 3.01 -8.77 -6.17
C SER A 33 4.00 -7.69 -5.73
N SER A 34 3.58 -6.41 -5.72
CA SER A 34 4.52 -5.29 -5.77
C SER A 34 4.21 -4.17 -4.77
N LEU A 35 2.99 -4.09 -4.22
CA LEU A 35 2.61 -2.97 -3.35
C LEU A 35 2.72 -3.32 -1.86
N LEU A 36 2.15 -4.46 -1.45
CA LEU A 36 2.02 -4.87 -0.06
C LEU A 36 2.34 -6.35 0.11
N TRP A 37 2.97 -6.72 1.22
CA TRP A 37 3.22 -8.12 1.56
C TRP A 37 3.14 -8.34 3.08
N VAL A 38 2.89 -9.57 3.49
CA VAL A 38 2.90 -9.98 4.90
C VAL A 38 4.20 -10.73 5.18
N ASP A 39 4.97 -10.27 6.16
CA ASP A 39 6.21 -10.92 6.54
C ASP A 39 6.00 -12.20 7.37
N HIS A 40 7.10 -12.90 7.67
CA HIS A 40 7.08 -14.11 8.49
C HIS A 40 6.69 -13.88 9.96
N HIS A 41 6.47 -12.63 10.37
CA HIS A 41 5.97 -12.23 11.68
C HIS A 41 4.49 -11.80 11.63
N ASP A 42 3.77 -12.09 10.53
CA ASP A 42 2.38 -11.68 10.31
C ASP A 42 2.17 -10.15 10.31
N VAL A 43 3.21 -9.40 9.92
CA VAL A 43 3.15 -7.93 9.80
C VAL A 43 2.95 -7.53 8.35
N LEU A 44 1.92 -6.73 8.07
CA LEU A 44 1.69 -6.13 6.76
C LEU A 44 2.71 -5.00 6.53
N ARG A 45 3.43 -5.06 5.41
CA ARG A 45 4.49 -4.11 5.02
C ARG A 45 4.27 -3.57 3.62
N ALA A 46 4.81 -2.37 3.39
CA ALA A 46 5.07 -1.93 2.02
C ALA A 46 6.23 -2.75 1.44
N THR A 47 6.09 -3.22 0.21
CA THR A 47 7.23 -3.79 -0.54
C THR A 47 8.35 -2.77 -0.68
N HIS A 48 7.97 -1.51 -0.86
CA HIS A 48 8.87 -0.40 -1.06
C HIS A 48 9.04 0.37 0.25
N GLY A 49 10.17 0.15 0.93
CA GLY A 49 10.50 0.77 2.21
C GLY A 49 10.55 -0.19 3.40
N ASP A 50 10.12 -1.45 3.23
CA ASP A 50 10.06 -2.52 4.25
C ASP A 50 9.40 -2.12 5.58
N TYR A 51 8.67 -1.01 5.60
CA TYR A 51 8.09 -0.47 6.82
C TYR A 51 6.74 -1.11 7.10
N SER A 52 6.50 -1.41 8.37
CA SER A 52 5.24 -1.97 8.84
C SER A 52 4.11 -0.95 8.66
N ILE A 53 3.05 -1.38 7.98
CA ILE A 53 1.82 -0.60 7.81
C ILE A 53 0.76 -1.05 8.83
N ALA A 54 0.73 -2.35 9.17
CA ALA A 54 -0.12 -2.90 10.23
C ALA A 54 0.53 -4.13 10.86
N THR A 55 0.36 -4.30 12.18
CA THR A 55 0.93 -5.39 12.98
C THR A 55 -0.14 -6.29 13.60
N SER A 56 -1.41 -6.10 13.26
CA SER A 56 -2.53 -6.95 13.69
C SER A 56 -3.67 -6.92 12.68
N SER A 57 -4.50 -7.95 12.68
CA SER A 57 -5.71 -8.00 11.85
C SER A 57 -6.65 -6.82 12.12
N GLU A 58 -6.80 -6.39 13.38
CA GLU A 58 -7.58 -5.21 13.74
C GLU A 58 -7.05 -3.94 13.05
N GLN A 59 -5.74 -3.75 13.01
CA GLN A 59 -5.14 -2.60 12.31
C GLN A 59 -5.35 -2.69 10.79
N VAL A 60 -5.33 -3.89 10.21
CA VAL A 60 -5.65 -4.11 8.80
C VAL A 60 -7.11 -3.73 8.50
N GLU A 61 -8.06 -4.14 9.34
CA GLU A 61 -9.48 -3.80 9.16
C GLU A 61 -9.75 -2.29 9.27
N LEU A 62 -9.06 -1.63 10.20
CA LEU A 62 -9.11 -0.16 10.32
C LEU A 62 -8.53 0.53 9.07
N LEU A 63 -7.42 0.01 8.53
CA LEU A 63 -6.83 0.50 7.29
C LEU A 63 -7.79 0.33 6.11
N ILE A 64 -8.39 -0.85 5.93
CA ILE A 64 -9.39 -1.11 4.88
C ILE A 64 -10.56 -0.14 4.99
N SER A 65 -11.05 0.07 6.21
CA SER A 65 -12.15 1.01 6.46
C SER A 65 -11.77 2.44 6.08
N HIS A 66 -10.55 2.87 6.39
CA HIS A 66 -10.04 4.17 5.97
C HIS A 66 -9.91 4.29 4.45
N LEU A 67 -9.34 3.28 3.78
CA LEU A 67 -9.17 3.28 2.32
C LEU A 67 -10.51 3.34 1.57
N LYS A 68 -11.57 2.71 2.10
CA LYS A 68 -12.93 2.85 1.56
C LYS A 68 -13.43 4.30 1.59
N VAL A 69 -13.20 5.01 2.70
CA VAL A 69 -13.56 6.43 2.83
C VAL A 69 -12.79 7.30 1.83
N VAL A 70 -11.50 7.01 1.64
CA VAL A 70 -10.67 7.69 0.63
C VAL A 70 -11.20 7.45 -0.78
N ALA A 71 -11.51 6.19 -1.12
CA ALA A 71 -12.08 5.83 -2.42
C ALA A 71 -13.41 6.54 -2.69
N ASP A 72 -14.30 6.64 -1.69
CA ASP A 72 -15.54 7.40 -1.81
C ASP A 72 -15.28 8.90 -2.02
N GLY A 73 -14.22 9.44 -1.41
CA GLY A 73 -13.76 10.81 -1.65
C GLY A 73 -13.37 11.05 -3.11
N MET A 74 -12.61 10.14 -3.70
CA MET A 74 -12.18 10.22 -5.10
C MET A 74 -13.35 10.16 -6.07
N ARG A 75 -14.28 9.20 -5.86
CA ARG A 75 -15.51 9.08 -6.66
C ARG A 75 -16.32 10.38 -6.67
N ARG A 76 -16.42 11.06 -5.51
CA ARG A 76 -17.11 12.36 -5.41
C ARG A 76 -16.38 13.47 -6.15
N ALA A 77 -15.06 13.40 -6.26
CA ALA A 77 -14.24 14.34 -7.01
C ALA A 77 -14.22 14.06 -8.53
N GLY A 78 -14.88 12.98 -8.99
CA GLY A 78 -14.92 12.60 -10.40
C GLY A 78 -13.63 11.95 -10.90
N ILE A 79 -12.84 11.39 -9.99
CA ILE A 79 -11.60 10.64 -10.24
C ILE A 79 -11.87 9.16 -9.99
#